data_AF-A0A936Q5B5-F1
#
_entry.id   AF-A0A936Q5B5-F1
#
_cell.length_a   1.000
_cell.length_b   1.000
_cell.length_c   1.000
_cell.angle_alpha   90.00
_cell.angle_beta   90.00
_cell.angle_gamma   90.00
#
_symmetry.space_group_name_H-M   'P 1'
#
loop_
_entity.id
_entity.type
_entity.pdbx_description
1 polymer ?
#
loop_
_entity_poly.entity_id
_entity_poly.type
_entity_poly.pdbx_seq_one_letter_code
_entity_poly.pdbx_strand_id
1 'polypeptide(L)' 'MGLEADVVLLLDVDGSRWSLEPRNLYVAASRARLRLHVFVKEGVVVPGRAYATL' A
#
# COMPACT_ATOMS: atom_id res chain seq x y z
N MET A 1 -12.90 -6.09 -14.60
CA MET A 1 -13.64 -5.81 -13.35
C MET A 1 -12.71 -6.06 -12.18
N GLY A 2 -12.65 -5.17 -11.20
CA GLY A 2 -11.79 -5.33 -10.03
C GLY A 2 -12.50 -4.85 -8.77
N LEU A 3 -12.13 -5.40 -7.63
CA LEU A 3 -12.68 -5.02 -6.33
C LEU A 3 -12.24 -3.60 -5.98
N GLU A 4 -13.20 -2.71 -5.72
CA GLU A 4 -12.96 -1.39 -5.15
C GLU A 4 -13.55 -1.36 -3.74
N ALA A 5 -12.91 -0.61 -2.84
CA ALA A 5 -13.35 -0.45 -1.47
C ALA A 5 -13.24 1.02 -1.05
N ASP A 6 -14.15 1.47 -0.20
CA ASP A 6 -14.07 2.83 0.36
C ASP A 6 -12.79 3.02 1.18
N VAL A 7 -12.39 1.96 1.89
CA VAL A 7 -11.18 1.92 2.72
C VAL A 7 -10.37 0.66 2.42
N VAL A 8 -9.06 0.80 2.24
CA VAL A 8 -8.12 -0.32 2.09
C VAL A 8 -7.04 -0.24 3.17
N LEU A 9 -6.73 -1.40 3.75
CA LEU A 9 -5.65 -1.62 4.70
C LEU A 9 -4.62 -2.56 4.07
N LEU A 10 -3.42 -2.07 3.78
CA LEU A 10 -2.28 -2.86 3.32
C LEU A 10 -1.36 -3.17 4.48
N LEU A 11 -1.13 -4.47 4.73
CA LEU A 11 -0.29 -4.97 5.81
C LEU A 11 0.84 -5.81 5.23
N ASP A 12 2.06 -5.44 5.56
CA ASP A 12 3.25 -6.27 5.34
C ASP A 12 3.34 -7.35 6.41
N VAL A 13 2.79 -8.52 6.11
CA VAL A 13 2.73 -9.66 7.05
C VAL A 13 4.01 -10.48 7.00
N ASP A 14 4.52 -10.75 5.80
CA ASP A 14 5.58 -11.73 5.54
C ASP A 14 6.95 -11.11 5.26
N GLY A 15 7.06 -9.78 5.09
CA GLY A 15 8.31 -9.12 4.73
C GLY A 15 8.77 -9.48 3.31
N SER A 16 7.87 -9.98 2.46
CA SER A 16 8.23 -10.40 1.10
C SER A 16 8.57 -9.18 0.24
N ARG A 17 9.80 -9.15 -0.29
CA ARG A 17 10.23 -8.11 -1.25
C ARG A 17 9.35 -8.06 -2.49
N TRP A 18 8.79 -9.19 -2.90
CA TRP A 18 7.86 -9.24 -4.02
C TRP A 18 6.58 -8.45 -3.71
N SER A 19 6.04 -8.59 -2.50
CA SER A 19 4.83 -7.87 -2.06
C SER A 19 5.04 -6.35 -2.03
N LEU A 20 6.28 -5.92 -1.77
CA LEU A 20 6.68 -4.51 -1.72
C LEU A 20 7.08 -3.93 -3.09
N GLU A 21 7.05 -4.72 -4.17
CA GLU A 21 7.34 -4.19 -5.48
C GLU A 21 6.35 -3.06 -5.87
N PRO A 22 6.83 -1.95 -6.46
CA PRO A 22 5.99 -0.78 -6.75
C PRO A 22 4.70 -1.10 -7.52
N ARG A 23 4.76 -2.04 -8.48
CA ARG A 23 3.58 -2.45 -9.26
C ARG A 23 2.50 -3.10 -8.37
N ASN A 24 2.90 -3.88 -7.38
CA ASN A 24 2.00 -4.64 -6.53
C ASN A 24 1.34 -3.69 -5.53
N LEU A 25 2.14 -2.81 -4.92
CA LEU A 25 1.63 -1.74 -4.06
C LEU A 25 0.69 -0.81 -4.82
N TYR A 26 0.99 -0.45 -6.07
CA TYR A 26 0.10 0.38 -6.89
C TYR A 26 -1.26 -0.30 -7.16
N VAL A 27 -1.25 -1.56 -7.57
CA VAL A 27 -2.48 -2.32 -7.82
C VAL A 27 -3.32 -2.49 -6.54
N ALA A 28 -2.67 -2.68 -5.39
CA ALA A 28 -3.37 -2.80 -4.12
C ALA A 28 -3.91 -1.44 -3.60
N ALA A 29 -3.10 -0.38 -3.70
CA ALA A 29 -3.46 0.98 -3.29
C ALA A 29 -4.59 1.57 -4.14
N SER A 30 -4.59 1.31 -5.45
CA SER A 30 -5.62 1.80 -6.39
C SER A 30 -7.02 1.23 -6.13
N ARG A 31 -7.17 0.27 -5.21
CA ARG A 31 -8.49 -0.23 -4.81
C ARG A 31 -9.19 0.69 -3.82
N ALA A 32 -8.47 1.61 -3.19
CA ALA A 32 -9.02 2.55 -2.23
C ALA A 32 -9.71 3.74 -2.93
N ARG A 33 -10.98 3.97 -2.61
CA ARG A 33 -11.74 5.12 -3.13
C ARG A 33 -11.60 6.35 -2.25
N LEU A 34 -11.67 6.19 -0.92
CA LEU A 34 -11.66 7.30 0.03
C LEU A 34 -10.40 7.31 0.90
N ARG A 35 -9.96 6.14 1.40
CA ARG A 35 -8.84 6.08 2.34
C ARG A 35 -7.96 4.84 2.17
N LEU A 36 -6.66 5.07 2.22
CA LEU A 36 -5.64 4.03 2.19
C LEU A 36 -4.80 4.10 3.46
N HIS A 37 -4.65 2.97 4.14
CA HIS A 37 -3.73 2.78 5.24
C HIS A 37 -2.66 1.77 4.85
N VAL A 38 -1.40 2.08 5.10
CA VAL A 38 -0.25 1.23 4.75
C VAL A 38 0.60 1.03 5.99
N PHE A 39 0.79 -0.23 6.37
CA PHE A 39 1.66 -0.66 7.46
C PHE A 39 2.71 -1.60 6.87
N VAL A 40 3.94 -1.11 6.78
CA VAL A 40 5.07 -1.80 6.15
C VAL A 40 6.25 -1.77 7.11
N LYS A 41 6.98 -2.87 7.25
CA LYS A 41 8.09 -2.94 8.21
C LYS A 41 9.27 -2.07 7.77
N GLU A 42 9.56 -2.02 6.47
CA GLU A 42 10.70 -1.29 5.92
C GLU A 42 10.38 0.16 5.51
N GLY A 43 9.14 0.62 5.73
CA GLY A 43 8.66 1.90 5.20
C GLY A 43 8.38 1.86 3.69
N VAL A 44 7.62 2.82 3.18
CA VAL A 44 7.38 2.98 1.73
C VAL A 44 7.54 4.44 1.30
N VAL A 45 8.05 4.65 0.09
CA VAL A 45 8.10 5.97 -0.53
C VAL A 45 6.80 6.22 -1.28
N VAL A 46 6.03 7.22 -0.83
CA VAL A 46 4.80 7.64 -1.51
C VAL A 46 5.11 8.89 -2.34
N PRO A 47 4.93 8.88 -3.67
CA PRO A 47 5.12 10.07 -4.48
C PRO A 47 4.22 11.21 -4.00
N GLY A 48 4.80 12.37 -3.67
CA GLY A 48 4.05 13.56 -3.25
C GLY A 48 3.82 13.73 -1.74
N ARG A 49 4.26 12.81 -0.88
CA ARG A 49 4.34 13.01 0.58
C ARG A 49 5.60 12.38 1.17
N ALA A 50 6.22 13.08 2.12
CA ALA A 50 7.40 12.61 2.83
C ALA A 50 7.15 11.24 3.49
N TYR A 51 8.23 10.45 3.56
CA TYR A 51 8.35 9.11 4.13
C TYR A 51 7.29 8.77 5.18
N ALA A 52 6.49 7.74 4.92
CA ALA A 52 5.60 7.16 5.92
C ALA A 52 6.38 6.06 6.67
N THR A 53 6.90 6.42 7.83
CA THR A 53 7.40 5.47 8.83
C THR A 53 6.41 5.47 9.99
N LEU A 54 5.97 4.28 10.39
CA LEU A 54 5.22 4.04 11.63
C LEU A 54 6.15 3.49 12.69
#